data_AF-A0A1Q3PH46-F1
#
_entry.id   AF-A0A1Q3PH46-F1
#
_cell.length_a   1.000
_cell.length_b   1.000
_cell.length_c   1.000
_cell.angle_alpha   90.00
_cell.angle_beta   90.00
_cell.angle_gamma   90.00
#
_symmetry.space_group_name_H-M   'P 1'
#
loop_
_entity.id
_entity.type
_entity.pdbx_description
1 polymer ?
#
loop_
_entity_poly.entity_id
_entity_poly.type
_entity_poly.pdbx_seq_one_letter_code
_entity_poly.pdbx_strand_id
1 'polypeptide(L)'
;MRPITLAIFIFTLLCKTVCAQQHTNSDEIKDLKTILEYAGTNKQVSVRLTAENQAIEINGYQIPLAKTTLVRCEKEQGKYQVKFFLQNGTAVTKTGDSTFRRAYWAIDLDDKKVCEQFISILKKLMAAPKS
;
A
#
# COMPACT_ATOMS: atom_id res chain seq x y z
N MET A 1 -20.87 -52.21 35.01
CA MET A 1 -20.86 -50.86 35.62
C MET A 1 -19.46 -50.26 35.45
N ARG A 2 -19.37 -49.05 34.89
CA ARG A 2 -18.13 -48.29 34.64
C ARG A 2 -17.94 -47.23 35.74
N PRO A 3 -16.71 -46.90 36.16
CA PRO A 3 -16.36 -45.56 36.62
C PRO A 3 -15.45 -44.88 35.56
N ILE A 4 -15.89 -43.83 34.87
CA ILE A 4 -15.92 -42.39 35.26
C ILE A 4 -14.50 -41.79 35.37
N THR A 5 -14.07 -41.28 34.20
CA THR A 5 -13.41 -39.98 33.92
C THR A 5 -12.39 -39.41 34.91
N LEU A 6 -11.15 -39.33 34.45
CA LEU A 6 -10.19 -38.30 34.88
C LEU A 6 -10.19 -37.18 33.82
N ALA A 7 -10.86 -36.07 34.14
CA ALA A 7 -10.90 -34.88 33.32
C ALA A 7 -9.57 -34.11 33.48
N ILE A 8 -8.77 -34.10 32.42
CA ILE A 8 -7.60 -33.21 32.31
C ILE A 8 -8.11 -31.86 31.79
N PHE A 9 -8.27 -30.91 32.71
CA PHE A 9 -8.65 -29.53 32.44
C PHE A 9 -7.39 -28.75 32.02
N ILE A 10 -6.99 -28.86 30.75
CA ILE A 10 -5.92 -28.02 30.19
C ILE A 10 -6.50 -26.67 29.77
N PHE A 11 -6.25 -25.73 30.65
CA PHE A 11 -6.03 -24.31 30.44
C PHE A 11 -5.58 -23.95 29.00
N THR A 12 -6.49 -23.48 28.15
CA THR A 12 -6.14 -22.70 26.95
C THR A 12 -6.71 -21.29 27.08
N LEU A 13 -6.07 -20.53 27.96
CA LEU A 13 -6.02 -19.08 27.90
C LEU A 13 -5.06 -18.74 26.74
N LEU A 14 -5.57 -18.24 25.62
CA LEU A 14 -4.88 -17.41 24.59
C LEU A 14 -5.74 -17.38 23.32
N CYS A 15 -6.86 -16.66 23.36
CA CYS A 15 -7.51 -16.20 22.14
C CYS A 15 -7.97 -14.76 22.35
N LYS A 16 -6.99 -13.88 22.57
CA LYS A 16 -7.17 -12.45 22.38
C LYS A 16 -6.12 -12.01 21.39
N THR A 17 -6.55 -11.14 20.47
CA THR A 17 -5.81 -10.43 19.42
C THR A 17 -5.60 -11.14 18.09
N VAL A 18 -6.65 -11.29 17.28
CA VAL A 18 -6.56 -11.17 15.81
C VAL A 18 -7.82 -10.49 15.26
N CYS A 19 -8.03 -9.21 15.58
CA CYS A 19 -9.02 -8.37 14.88
C CYS A 19 -8.49 -6.94 14.62
N ALA A 20 -7.17 -6.71 14.67
CA ALA A 20 -6.61 -5.35 14.57
C ALA A 20 -6.00 -5.02 13.19
N GLN A 21 -5.91 -5.98 12.25
CA GLN A 21 -5.08 -5.81 11.04
C GLN A 21 -5.84 -5.42 9.77
N GLN A 22 -7.17 -5.49 9.74
CA GLN A 22 -7.95 -5.10 8.55
C GLN A 22 -8.29 -3.61 8.50
N HIS A 23 -8.27 -2.90 9.62
CA HIS A 23 -8.70 -1.49 9.67
C HIS A 23 -7.62 -0.53 9.13
N THR A 24 -6.36 -0.78 9.47
CA THR A 24 -5.23 0.12 9.16
C THR A 24 -5.13 0.37 7.66
N ASN A 25 -4.99 -0.69 6.85
CA ASN A 25 -4.81 -0.57 5.40
C ASN A 25 -5.96 0.18 4.69
N SER A 26 -7.19 0.10 5.21
CA SER A 26 -8.34 0.80 4.62
C SER A 26 -8.23 2.31 4.78
N ASP A 27 -7.77 2.79 5.94
CA ASP A 27 -7.59 4.21 6.23
C ASP A 27 -6.44 4.79 5.41
N GLU A 28 -5.30 4.09 5.32
CA GLU A 28 -4.17 4.54 4.50
C GLU A 28 -4.54 4.67 3.01
N ILE A 29 -5.34 3.74 2.47
CA ILE A 29 -5.79 3.81 1.08
C ILE A 29 -6.75 4.97 0.85
N LYS A 30 -7.64 5.24 1.82
CA LYS A 30 -8.53 6.39 1.79
C LYS A 30 -7.76 7.71 1.84
N ASP A 31 -6.72 7.79 2.67
CA ASP A 31 -5.87 8.97 2.77
C ASP A 31 -5.08 9.22 1.49
N LEU A 32 -4.49 8.17 0.89
CA LEU A 32 -3.81 8.29 -0.41
C LEU A 32 -4.76 8.75 -1.51
N LYS A 33 -5.98 8.21 -1.54
CA LYS A 33 -7.00 8.64 -2.48
C LYS A 33 -7.32 10.12 -2.28
N THR A 34 -7.53 10.57 -1.04
CA THR A 34 -7.81 11.97 -0.72
C THR A 34 -6.69 12.91 -1.16
N ILE A 35 -5.43 12.53 -0.91
CA ILE A 35 -4.25 13.29 -1.35
C ILE A 35 -4.24 13.43 -2.88
N LEU A 36 -4.46 12.34 -3.60
CA LEU A 36 -4.41 12.33 -5.06
C LEU A 36 -5.59 13.06 -5.70
N GLU A 37 -6.78 12.99 -5.09
CA GLU A 37 -7.95 13.74 -5.53
C GLU A 37 -7.79 15.24 -5.29
N TYR A 38 -7.12 15.64 -4.21
CA TYR A 38 -6.84 17.05 -3.92
C TYR A 38 -5.73 17.62 -4.81
N ALA A 39 -4.71 16.83 -5.14
CA ALA A 39 -3.63 17.22 -6.05
C ALA A 39 -4.03 17.15 -7.54
N GLY A 40 -5.08 16.42 -7.87
CA GLY A 40 -5.66 16.36 -9.21
C GLY A 40 -6.76 17.41 -9.37
N THR A 41 -6.75 18.16 -10.47
CA THR A 41 -7.67 19.28 -10.77
C THR A 41 -9.13 18.85 -11.09
N ASN A 42 -9.72 17.89 -10.34
CA ASN A 42 -11.00 17.17 -10.56
C ASN A 42 -10.92 15.93 -11.46
N LYS A 43 -10.32 14.84 -10.98
CA LYS A 43 -10.60 13.50 -11.53
C LYS A 43 -10.75 12.51 -10.38
N GLN A 44 -11.83 11.74 -10.40
CA GLN A 44 -12.02 10.57 -9.54
C GLN A 44 -10.78 9.67 -9.63
N VAL A 45 -10.04 9.55 -8.53
CA VAL A 45 -8.82 8.72 -8.49
C VAL A 45 -9.19 7.35 -7.95
N SER A 46 -8.81 6.29 -8.67
CA SER A 46 -8.91 4.93 -8.14
C SER A 46 -7.61 4.56 -7.43
N VAL A 47 -7.74 4.17 -6.16
CA VAL A 47 -6.64 3.64 -5.35
C VAL A 47 -7.10 2.34 -4.70
N ARG A 48 -6.35 1.26 -4.86
CA ARG A 48 -6.60 -0.01 -4.18
C ARG A 48 -5.30 -0.79 -3.94
N LEU A 49 -5.31 -1.66 -2.93
CA LEU A 49 -4.28 -2.68 -2.78
C LEU A 49 -4.63 -3.89 -3.62
N THR A 50 -3.65 -4.44 -4.32
CA THR A 50 -3.81 -5.73 -5.03
C THR A 50 -3.11 -6.82 -4.22
N ALA A 51 -3.89 -7.76 -3.69
CA ALA A 51 -3.39 -8.85 -2.85
C ALA A 51 -2.38 -9.75 -3.60
N GLU A 52 -2.64 -10.03 -4.88
CA GLU A 52 -1.83 -10.94 -5.70
C GLU A 52 -0.38 -10.46 -5.89
N ASN A 53 -0.16 -9.14 -6.01
CA ASN A 53 1.15 -8.58 -6.38
C ASN A 53 1.78 -7.69 -5.31
N GLN A 54 1.16 -7.58 -4.13
CA GLN A 54 1.59 -6.65 -3.07
C GLN A 54 1.89 -5.27 -3.64
N ALA A 55 0.97 -4.78 -4.47
CA ALA A 55 1.10 -3.53 -5.20
C ALA A 55 -0.03 -2.60 -4.81
N ILE A 56 0.24 -1.30 -4.89
CA ILE A 56 -0.80 -0.29 -4.91
C ILE A 56 -1.17 -0.01 -6.37
N GLU A 57 -2.44 -0.08 -6.68
CA GLU A 57 -2.96 0.32 -7.97
C GLU A 57 -3.49 1.74 -7.88
N ILE A 58 -2.97 2.64 -8.73
CA ILE A 58 -3.38 4.04 -8.85
C ILE A 58 -3.78 4.28 -10.31
N ASN A 59 -5.05 4.59 -10.56
CA ASN A 59 -5.58 4.85 -11.91
C ASN A 59 -5.20 3.78 -12.95
N GLY A 60 -5.22 2.50 -12.54
CA GLY A 60 -4.87 1.37 -13.40
C GLY A 60 -3.37 1.10 -13.55
N TYR A 61 -2.49 1.85 -12.88
CA TYR A 61 -1.06 1.54 -12.80
C TYR A 61 -0.76 0.82 -11.49
N GLN A 62 -0.19 -0.37 -11.57
CA GLN A 62 0.20 -1.17 -10.42
C GLN A 62 1.66 -0.90 -10.07
N ILE A 63 1.88 -0.37 -8.87
CA ILE A 63 3.20 0.00 -8.35
C ILE A 63 3.53 -0.99 -7.22
N PRO A 64 4.56 -1.85 -7.38
CA PRO A 64 4.92 -2.80 -6.34
C PRO A 64 5.33 -2.12 -5.03
N LEU A 65 4.78 -2.59 -3.90
CA LEU A 65 5.16 -2.18 -2.54
C LEU A 65 6.29 -3.06 -2.01
N ALA A 66 7.33 -3.24 -2.82
CA ALA A 66 8.50 -4.04 -2.49
C ALA A 66 9.61 -3.18 -1.88
N LYS A 67 10.52 -3.80 -1.10
CA LYS A 67 11.73 -3.13 -0.58
C LYS A 67 12.64 -2.57 -1.69
N THR A 68 12.50 -3.07 -2.91
CA THR A 68 13.24 -2.64 -4.09
C THR A 68 12.58 -1.45 -4.82
N THR A 69 11.44 -0.98 -4.32
CA THR A 69 10.79 0.25 -4.81
C THR A 69 11.28 1.42 -3.95
N LEU A 70 12.19 2.22 -4.52
CA LEU A 70 12.66 3.45 -3.91
C LEU A 70 11.69 4.58 -4.24
N VAL A 71 11.27 5.32 -3.22
CA VAL A 71 10.32 6.43 -3.38
C VAL A 71 10.89 7.71 -2.83
N ARG A 72 10.80 8.80 -3.61
CA ARG A 72 11.37 10.11 -3.28
C ARG A 72 10.38 11.23 -3.58
N CYS A 73 10.47 12.30 -2.80
CA CYS A 73 9.83 13.56 -3.11
C CYS A 73 10.86 14.51 -3.71
N GLU A 74 10.64 14.96 -4.94
CA GLU A 74 11.55 15.88 -5.63
C GLU A 74 10.77 17.03 -6.25
N LYS A 75 11.38 18.23 -6.32
CA LYS A 75 10.80 19.37 -7.01
C LYS A 75 11.39 19.46 -8.41
N GLU A 76 10.53 19.41 -9.43
CA GLU A 76 10.92 19.47 -10.83
C GLU A 76 9.98 20.42 -11.59
N GLN A 77 10.54 21.32 -12.40
CA GLN A 77 9.78 22.30 -13.20
C GLN A 77 8.70 23.08 -12.40
N GLY A 78 9.01 23.38 -11.14
CA GLY A 78 8.11 24.16 -10.27
C GLY A 78 7.07 23.33 -9.50
N LYS A 79 6.90 22.04 -9.81
CA LYS A 79 5.98 21.13 -9.12
C LYS A 79 6.72 20.14 -8.22
N TYR A 80 6.05 19.63 -7.19
CA TYR A 80 6.57 18.50 -6.44
C TYR A 80 6.11 17.20 -7.11
N GLN A 81 6.95 16.17 -7.04
CA GLN A 81 6.67 14.87 -7.60
C GLN A 81 7.02 13.78 -6.61
N VAL A 82 6.11 12.82 -6.45
CA VAL A 82 6.45 11.52 -5.87
C VAL A 82 7.00 10.66 -7.00
N LYS A 83 8.30 10.37 -6.93
CA LYS A 83 9.01 9.57 -7.90
C LYS A 83 9.24 8.16 -7.36
N PHE A 84 8.93 7.18 -8.18
CA PHE A 84 9.12 5.76 -7.94
C PHE A 84 10.26 5.26 -8.83
N PHE A 85 11.29 4.70 -8.20
CA PHE A 85 12.42 4.06 -8.88
C PHE A 85 12.43 2.59 -8.51
N LEU A 86 12.24 1.74 -9.51
CA LEU A 86 12.03 0.31 -9.31
C LEU A 86 13.31 -0.44 -9.69
N GLN A 87 13.75 -1.32 -8.79
CA GLN A 87 15.02 -2.03 -8.88
C GLN A 87 14.81 -3.55 -8.87
N ASN A 88 15.84 -4.29 -9.29
CA ASN A 88 15.88 -5.76 -9.23
C ASN A 88 14.69 -6.44 -9.95
N GLY A 89 14.36 -5.96 -11.15
CA GLY A 89 13.32 -6.56 -12.00
C GLY A 89 11.88 -6.19 -11.64
N THR A 90 11.65 -5.37 -10.60
CA THR A 90 10.32 -4.78 -10.36
C THR A 90 10.02 -3.71 -11.41
N ALA A 91 8.74 -3.57 -11.75
CA ALA A 91 8.28 -2.60 -12.72
C ALA A 91 6.87 -2.14 -12.37
N VAL A 92 6.54 -0.89 -12.73
CA VAL A 92 5.16 -0.44 -12.77
C VAL A 92 4.54 -1.11 -13.98
N THR A 93 3.41 -1.78 -13.75
CA THR A 93 2.61 -2.44 -14.79
C THR A 93 1.27 -1.74 -14.93
N LYS A 94 0.51 -2.07 -15.97
CA LYS A 94 -0.82 -1.51 -16.22
C LYS A 94 -1.87 -2.62 -16.14
N THR A 95 -2.95 -2.38 -15.41
CA THR A 95 -4.08 -3.31 -15.32
C THR A 95 -4.62 -3.60 -16.72
N GLY A 96 -4.66 -4.88 -17.10
CA GLY A 96 -5.10 -5.32 -18.43
C GLY A 96 -4.04 -5.25 -19.53
N ASP A 97 -2.80 -4.84 -19.24
CA ASP A 97 -1.69 -4.82 -20.20
C ASP A 97 -0.38 -5.25 -19.52
N SER A 98 -0.05 -6.54 -19.69
CA SER A 98 1.16 -7.15 -19.13
C SER A 98 2.45 -6.76 -19.87
N THR A 99 2.34 -6.18 -21.06
CA THR A 99 3.49 -5.73 -21.87
C THR A 99 4.00 -4.37 -21.42
N PHE A 100 3.12 -3.55 -20.83
CA PHE A 100 3.52 -2.29 -20.22
C PHE A 100 4.38 -2.53 -18.98
N ARG A 101 5.64 -2.11 -19.06
CA ARG A 101 6.61 -2.16 -17.95
C ARG A 101 7.44 -0.88 -17.91
N ARG A 102 7.50 -0.25 -16.73
CA ARG A 102 8.33 0.93 -16.49
C ARG A 102 9.12 0.78 -15.19
N ALA A 103 10.43 1.03 -15.24
CA ALA A 103 11.28 1.08 -14.05
C ALA A 103 11.20 2.43 -13.31
N TYR A 104 10.50 3.40 -13.89
CA TYR A 104 10.32 4.74 -13.35
C TYR A 104 8.88 5.20 -13.51
N TRP A 105 8.35 5.86 -12.49
CA TRP A 105 7.06 6.52 -12.53
C TRP A 105 7.08 7.77 -11.65
N ALA A 106 6.26 8.77 -12.00
CA ALA A 106 6.14 9.99 -11.23
C ALA A 106 4.68 10.42 -11.13
N ILE A 107 4.31 10.96 -9.98
CA ILE A 107 3.00 11.57 -9.74
C ILE A 107 3.24 13.00 -9.29
N ASP A 108 2.73 13.96 -10.08
CA ASP A 108 2.74 15.38 -9.73
C ASP A 108 1.86 15.62 -8.50
N LEU A 109 2.36 16.43 -7.58
CA LEU A 109 1.65 16.95 -6.41
C LEU A 109 1.96 18.45 -6.25
N ASP A 110 0.98 19.21 -5.77
CA ASP A 110 1.10 20.67 -5.72
C ASP A 110 2.01 21.18 -4.60
N ASP A 111 2.24 20.38 -3.55
CA ASP A 111 2.98 20.81 -2.36
C ASP A 111 3.93 19.74 -1.79
N LYS A 112 5.01 20.21 -1.18
CA LYS A 112 6.04 19.36 -0.56
C LYS A 112 5.49 18.52 0.58
N LYS A 113 4.67 19.10 1.46
CA LYS A 113 4.11 18.39 2.62
C LYS A 113 3.16 17.30 2.17
N VAL A 114 2.35 17.57 1.15
CA VAL A 114 1.45 16.59 0.53
C VAL A 114 2.26 15.41 -0.04
N CYS A 115 3.38 15.70 -0.70
CA CYS A 115 4.31 14.71 -1.22
C CYS A 115 4.99 13.88 -0.12
N GLU A 116 5.44 14.50 0.97
CA GLU A 116 6.00 13.79 2.12
C GLU A 116 4.95 12.94 2.85
N GLN A 117 3.71 13.44 2.98
CA GLN A 117 2.58 12.70 3.55
C GLN A 117 2.25 11.47 2.72
N PHE A 118 2.19 11.62 1.39
CA PHE A 118 2.00 10.50 0.47
C PHE A 118 3.05 9.41 0.71
N ILE A 119 4.34 9.78 0.76
CA ILE A 119 5.44 8.84 0.97
C ILE A 119 5.35 8.18 2.36
N SER A 120 4.96 8.92 3.38
CA SER A 120 4.78 8.40 4.73
C SER A 120 3.72 7.30 4.77
N ILE A 121 2.57 7.53 4.13
CA ILE A 121 1.49 6.54 4.04
C ILE A 121 1.97 5.31 3.25
N LEU A 122 2.64 5.53 2.11
CA LEU A 122 3.17 4.42 1.31
C LEU A 122 4.18 3.55 2.10
N LYS A 123 5.04 4.18 2.91
CA LYS A 123 5.97 3.45 3.78
C LYS A 123 5.25 2.61 4.84
N LYS A 124 4.15 3.09 5.40
CA LYS A 124 3.30 2.30 6.32
C LYS A 124 2.73 1.08 5.60
N LEU A 125 2.20 1.25 4.40
CA LEU A 125 1.67 0.16 3.58
C LEU A 125 2.76 -0.87 3.22
N MET A 126 3.99 -0.42 2.94
CA MET A 126 5.14 -1.31 2.69
C MET A 126 5.60 -2.07 3.93
N ALA A 127 5.38 -1.52 5.13
CA ALA A 127 5.76 -2.13 6.41
C ALA A 127 4.66 -3.01 7.02
N ALA A 128 3.42 -2.91 6.50
CA ALA A 128 2.31 -3.70 6.99
C ALA A 128 2.57 -5.21 6.85
N PRO A 129 2.23 -6.03 7.85
CA PRO A 129 2.39 -7.47 7.79
C PRO A 129 1.58 -8.03 6.63
N LYS A 130 2.24 -8.84 5.81
CA LYS A 130 1.65 -9.51 4.65
C LYS A 130 0.69 -10.58 5.17
N SER A 131 -0.61 -10.39 4.94
CA SER A 131 -1.66 -11.37 5.26
C SER A 131 -1.54 -12.61 4.37
#